data_AF-A0A382B3R6-F1
#
_entry.id   AF-A0A382B3R6-F1
#
_cell.length_a   1.000
_cell.length_b   1.000
_cell.length_c   1.000
_cell.angle_alpha   90.00
_cell.angle_beta   90.00
_cell.angle_gamma   90.00
#
_symmetry.space_group_name_H-M   'P 1'
#
loop_
_entity.id
_entity.type
_entity.pdbx_description
1 polymer ?
#
loop_
_entity_poly.entity_id
_entity_poly.type
_entity_poly.pdbx_seq_one_letter_code
_entity_poly.pdbx_strand_id
1 'polypeptide(L)'
;DWGWPHAGSYGDPVVKTPTFDRLAKEGALFRHAYVSSPSCTPSRGAILTGQWHWRLEGAGNLWSVFPDKYDTYPERLAKAGYVTGVSSKGWGPGRTQKKGRQLAGPRYKNFRAFMKSRESGKPFCYWLGSSDPHRGYAKGSGVKSGMDLSKIKLFAHFPDSNEVRSDVADYYFEVQRFDSLVGDAIKVLEESGELDNTIVVMTGDHGMPFPRCKSNNYDSGARVPLAIRWPSKVKAGTVVNDFVSLVDVAPTFYQAADLDVPSDVSGRSLLSLLAGKDKSDRSYVLHGKERHVPGQEGQDMGGYPTRAIRTHDFLYLHNFRPDRWPAGTPHYQKAAIKGAWLSDCDNGPTKTYMVENRDKDAHHRGLYELAFGKRPATELYDLKKDPDQLVNIAADSAYAETVKRLKAHLFAELKKTNDPRVTGKGPDFDKFPYLGGAPKFPGR
;
A
#
# COMPACT_ATOMS: atom_id res chain seq x y z
N ASP A 1 -4.91 -1.12 -2.77
CA ASP A 1 -5.48 -2.45 -3.05
C ASP A 1 -4.87 -3.15 -4.26
N TRP A 2 -4.19 -2.45 -5.20
CA TRP A 2 -3.39 -3.17 -6.20
C TRP A 2 -2.03 -3.59 -5.63
N GLY A 3 -1.84 -4.88 -5.41
CA GLY A 3 -0.65 -5.46 -4.78
C GLY A 3 0.30 -6.11 -5.77
N TRP A 4 1.59 -6.12 -5.43
CA TRP A 4 2.56 -6.96 -6.13
C TRP A 4 2.24 -8.43 -5.81
N PRO A 5 2.38 -9.39 -6.74
CA PRO A 5 3.02 -9.30 -8.06
C PRO A 5 2.06 -9.13 -9.25
N HIS A 6 0.81 -8.72 -9.06
CA HIS A 6 -0.26 -8.92 -10.05
C HIS A 6 -0.21 -7.93 -11.24
N ALA A 7 0.75 -8.13 -12.15
CA ALA A 7 0.87 -7.46 -13.45
C ALA A 7 1.68 -8.32 -14.43
N GLY A 8 1.47 -8.13 -15.74
CA GLY A 8 2.20 -8.86 -16.79
C GLY A 8 3.71 -8.67 -16.71
N SER A 9 4.18 -7.45 -16.45
CA SER A 9 5.61 -7.11 -16.27
C SER A 9 6.29 -7.78 -15.07
N TYR A 10 5.51 -8.29 -14.12
CA TYR A 10 5.99 -9.10 -13.01
C TYR A 10 5.85 -10.61 -13.25
N GLY A 11 5.34 -11.02 -14.41
CA GLY A 11 5.23 -12.43 -14.82
C GLY A 11 3.96 -13.13 -14.34
N ASP A 12 2.92 -12.38 -13.96
CA ASP A 12 1.61 -12.96 -13.68
C ASP A 12 1.00 -13.51 -14.99
N PRO A 13 0.60 -14.80 -15.05
CA PRO A 13 0.19 -15.43 -16.30
C PRO A 13 -1.28 -15.19 -16.67
N VAL A 14 -2.08 -14.55 -15.80
CA VAL A 14 -3.53 -14.40 -16.01
C VAL A 14 -3.94 -12.94 -16.13
N VAL A 15 -3.50 -12.08 -15.21
CA VAL A 15 -3.90 -10.66 -15.23
C VAL A 15 -3.26 -9.94 -16.42
N LYS A 16 -4.05 -9.21 -17.20
CA LYS A 16 -3.57 -8.43 -18.35
C LYS A 16 -3.50 -6.95 -18.00
N THR A 17 -2.28 -6.41 -17.96
CA THR A 17 -2.02 -5.01 -17.62
C THR A 17 -1.23 -4.30 -18.72
N PRO A 18 -1.75 -4.25 -19.97
CA PRO A 18 -0.98 -3.74 -21.11
C PRO A 18 -0.56 -2.28 -20.94
N THR A 19 -1.33 -1.45 -20.24
CA THR A 19 -0.96 -0.06 -19.97
C THR A 19 0.22 0.00 -19.01
N PHE A 20 0.15 -0.70 -17.89
CA PHE A 20 1.28 -0.78 -16.94
C PHE A 20 2.52 -1.37 -17.61
N ASP A 21 2.35 -2.42 -18.43
CA ASP A 21 3.44 -3.08 -19.13
C ASP A 21 4.12 -2.15 -20.15
N ARG A 22 3.32 -1.33 -20.84
CA ARG A 22 3.84 -0.26 -21.69
C ARG A 22 4.61 0.78 -20.89
N LEU A 23 4.08 1.27 -19.76
CA LEU A 23 4.77 2.25 -18.92
C LEU A 23 6.09 1.71 -18.37
N ALA A 24 6.12 0.44 -17.97
CA ALA A 24 7.32 -0.25 -17.53
C ALA A 24 8.35 -0.38 -18.65
N LYS A 25 7.92 -0.77 -19.86
CA LYS A 25 8.78 -0.92 -21.05
C LYS A 25 9.34 0.42 -21.52
N GLU A 26 8.53 1.47 -21.56
CA GLU A 26 8.94 2.81 -22.02
C GLU A 26 9.68 3.62 -20.95
N GLY A 27 9.64 3.18 -19.69
CA GLY A 27 10.26 3.84 -18.55
C GLY A 27 11.07 2.89 -17.69
N ALA A 28 10.76 2.89 -16.40
CA ALA A 28 11.39 2.05 -15.39
C ALA A 28 10.37 1.14 -14.69
N LEU A 29 10.71 -0.13 -14.56
CA LEU A 29 10.03 -1.12 -13.72
C LEU A 29 10.76 -1.27 -12.39
N PHE A 30 10.08 -1.12 -11.27
CA PHE A 30 10.66 -1.29 -9.94
C PHE A 30 10.36 -2.68 -9.40
N ARG A 31 11.38 -3.45 -9.04
CA ARG A 31 11.20 -4.78 -8.44
C ARG A 31 10.83 -4.67 -6.96
N HIS A 32 11.35 -3.69 -6.22
CA HIS A 32 11.21 -3.60 -4.77
C HIS A 32 10.58 -2.28 -4.30
N ALA A 33 9.32 -2.04 -4.70
CA ALA A 33 8.55 -0.87 -4.28
C ALA A 33 7.59 -1.19 -3.12
N TYR A 34 7.66 -0.38 -2.05
CA TYR A 34 6.90 -0.61 -0.82
C TYR A 34 6.14 0.64 -0.37
N VAL A 35 5.00 0.42 0.29
CA VAL A 35 4.26 1.49 0.95
C VAL A 35 4.82 1.72 2.36
N SER A 36 4.71 2.96 2.85
CA SER A 36 5.06 3.26 4.25
C SER A 36 4.09 2.55 5.22
N SER A 37 2.81 2.40 4.84
CA SER A 37 1.83 1.63 5.61
C SER A 37 0.87 0.86 4.71
N PRO A 38 0.55 -0.43 5.00
CA PRO A 38 -0.36 -1.25 4.21
C PRO A 38 -1.85 -0.93 4.52
N SER A 39 -2.21 0.35 4.48
CA SER A 39 -3.54 0.88 4.86
C SER A 39 -3.82 2.18 4.10
N CYS A 40 -5.04 2.35 3.55
CA CYS A 40 -5.35 3.40 2.56
C CYS A 40 -4.96 4.81 3.01
N THR A 41 -5.59 5.32 4.09
CA THR A 41 -5.40 6.69 4.60
C THR A 41 -3.94 7.00 4.96
N PRO A 42 -3.22 6.17 5.76
CA PRO A 42 -1.83 6.45 6.08
C PRO A 42 -0.88 6.29 4.90
N SER A 43 -1.14 5.33 3.98
CA SER A 43 -0.33 5.19 2.77
C SER A 43 -0.44 6.43 1.89
N ARG A 44 -1.67 6.86 1.58
CA ARG A 44 -1.91 8.04 0.75
C ARG A 44 -1.40 9.31 1.42
N GLY A 45 -1.54 9.43 2.74
CA GLY A 45 -0.96 10.53 3.50
C GLY A 45 0.56 10.57 3.36
N ALA A 46 1.22 9.41 3.45
CA ALA A 46 2.66 9.27 3.30
C ALA A 46 3.12 9.62 1.86
N ILE A 47 2.37 9.21 0.84
CA ILE A 47 2.64 9.57 -0.57
C ILE A 47 2.52 11.08 -0.78
N LEU A 48 1.41 11.68 -0.33
CA LEU A 48 1.11 13.09 -0.56
C LEU A 48 2.08 14.03 0.16
N THR A 49 2.60 13.63 1.32
CA THR A 49 3.52 14.45 2.13
C THR A 49 5.00 14.11 1.91
N GLY A 50 5.29 12.90 1.42
CA GLY A 50 6.65 12.36 1.41
C GLY A 50 7.18 11.99 2.80
N GLN A 51 6.33 11.92 3.83
CA GLN A 51 6.71 11.57 5.19
C GLN A 51 6.33 10.13 5.52
N TRP A 52 7.10 9.51 6.42
CA TRP A 52 6.67 8.25 7.02
C TRP A 52 5.32 8.40 7.71
N HIS A 53 4.46 7.37 7.64
CA HIS A 53 3.09 7.46 8.16
C HIS A 53 3.05 7.72 9.67
N TRP A 54 4.03 7.22 10.41
CA TRP A 54 4.14 7.43 11.86
C TRP A 54 4.50 8.88 12.23
N ARG A 55 4.91 9.71 11.27
CA ARG A 55 5.14 11.15 11.49
C ARG A 55 3.88 11.99 11.25
N LEU A 56 2.79 11.39 10.76
CA LEU A 56 1.57 12.10 10.34
C LEU A 56 0.48 12.16 11.42
N GLU A 57 0.80 11.85 12.68
CA GLU A 57 -0.13 11.90 13.80
C GLU A 57 -1.42 11.12 13.49
N GLY A 58 -2.60 11.75 13.61
CA GLY A 58 -3.87 11.12 13.28
C GLY A 58 -3.91 10.51 11.88
N ALA A 59 -3.29 11.16 10.89
CA ALA A 59 -3.23 10.65 9.51
C ALA A 59 -2.37 9.38 9.35
N GLY A 60 -1.65 8.95 10.39
CA GLY A 60 -1.03 7.63 10.49
C GLY A 60 -2.02 6.47 10.72
N ASN A 61 -3.29 6.78 11.03
CA ASN A 61 -4.38 5.82 11.16
C ASN A 61 -5.36 5.86 9.97
N LEU A 62 -6.09 4.77 9.73
CA LEU A 62 -7.23 4.74 8.80
C LEU A 62 -8.40 5.60 9.34
N TRP A 63 -9.22 6.16 8.43
CA TRP A 63 -10.44 6.91 8.78
C TRP A 63 -10.20 8.04 9.79
N SER A 64 -9.13 8.79 9.58
CA SER A 64 -8.61 9.75 10.54
C SER A 64 -8.89 11.20 10.13
N VAL A 65 -8.34 12.13 10.91
CA VAL A 65 -8.31 13.56 10.59
C VAL A 65 -6.91 13.93 10.09
N PHE A 66 -6.81 14.54 8.91
CA PHE A 66 -5.53 15.03 8.39
C PHE A 66 -5.14 16.37 9.05
N PRO A 67 -3.97 16.46 9.73
CA PRO A 67 -3.55 17.70 10.39
C PRO A 67 -3.22 18.83 9.41
N ASP A 68 -3.58 20.06 9.76
CA ASP A 68 -3.38 21.22 8.87
C ASP A 68 -1.91 21.61 8.64
N LYS A 69 -1.03 21.22 9.58
CA LYS A 69 0.39 21.57 9.54
C LYS A 69 1.22 20.84 8.46
N TYR A 70 0.70 19.74 7.92
CA TYR A 70 1.42 18.98 6.88
C TYR A 70 0.98 19.46 5.51
N ASP A 71 1.85 20.13 4.77
CA ASP A 71 1.61 20.41 3.36
C ASP A 71 1.74 19.14 2.52
N THR A 72 1.04 19.11 1.38
CA THR A 72 1.17 18.04 0.39
C THR A 72 1.85 18.52 -0.89
N TYR A 73 2.41 17.59 -1.66
CA TYR A 73 3.07 17.94 -2.91
C TYR A 73 2.13 18.60 -3.93
N PRO A 74 0.85 18.20 -4.08
CA PRO A 74 -0.05 18.90 -4.99
C PRO A 74 -0.32 20.34 -4.53
N GLU A 75 -0.50 20.58 -3.23
CA GLU A 75 -0.70 21.95 -2.71
C GLU A 75 0.52 22.84 -2.95
N ARG A 76 1.73 22.29 -2.83
CA ARG A 76 2.98 23.02 -3.10
C ARG A 76 3.20 23.28 -4.59
N LEU A 77 2.93 22.29 -5.44
CA LEU A 77 2.96 22.47 -6.91
C LEU A 77 1.93 23.53 -7.34
N ALA A 78 0.73 23.54 -6.75
CA ALA A 78 -0.28 24.56 -7.02
C ALA A 78 0.22 25.97 -6.65
N LYS A 79 0.88 26.13 -5.49
CA LYS A 79 1.52 27.40 -5.09
C LYS A 79 2.63 27.82 -6.07
N ALA A 80 3.30 26.87 -6.72
CA ALA A 80 4.32 27.10 -7.74
C ALA A 80 3.75 27.32 -9.16
N GLY A 81 2.43 27.41 -9.32
CA GLY A 81 1.78 27.71 -10.60
C GLY A 81 1.36 26.50 -11.43
N TYR A 82 1.47 25.28 -10.91
CA TYR A 82 0.90 24.09 -11.55
C TYR A 82 -0.61 24.07 -11.38
N VAL A 83 -1.33 23.69 -12.43
CA VAL A 83 -2.75 23.34 -12.32
C VAL A 83 -2.84 21.93 -11.73
N THR A 84 -3.51 21.79 -10.59
CA THR A 84 -3.65 20.50 -9.92
C THR A 84 -5.06 19.94 -10.05
N GLY A 85 -5.19 18.62 -10.02
CA GLY A 85 -6.49 17.98 -10.09
C GLY A 85 -6.50 16.56 -9.56
N VAL A 86 -7.68 16.11 -9.14
CA VAL A 86 -7.94 14.74 -8.69
C VAL A 86 -9.23 14.21 -9.32
N SER A 87 -9.25 12.93 -9.71
CA SER A 87 -10.51 12.17 -9.86
C SER A 87 -10.57 11.04 -8.85
N SER A 88 -11.80 10.65 -8.48
CA SER A 88 -12.06 9.53 -7.58
C SER A 88 -11.39 9.72 -6.19
N LYS A 89 -10.66 8.76 -5.65
CA LYS A 89 -10.11 8.82 -4.29
C LYS A 89 -8.78 9.59 -4.24
N GLY A 90 -8.77 10.75 -3.58
CA GLY A 90 -7.54 11.46 -3.20
C GLY A 90 -6.89 10.83 -1.96
N TRP A 91 -6.71 11.61 -0.89
CA TRP A 91 -6.17 11.13 0.39
C TRP A 91 -7.05 10.09 1.13
N GLY A 92 -8.37 10.24 1.05
CA GLY A 92 -9.31 9.53 1.92
C GLY A 92 -9.25 8.00 1.87
N PRO A 93 -9.93 7.31 2.80
CA PRO A 93 -11.02 7.85 3.65
C PRO A 93 -10.54 8.66 4.87
N GLY A 94 -11.39 9.57 5.37
CA GLY A 94 -11.08 10.50 6.45
C GLY A 94 -11.63 11.90 6.18
N ARG A 95 -11.29 12.86 7.05
CA ARG A 95 -11.59 14.30 6.83
C ARG A 95 -10.36 15.16 7.11
N THR A 96 -10.26 16.32 6.50
CA THR A 96 -9.22 17.30 6.83
C THR A 96 -9.62 18.08 8.07
N GLN A 97 -8.64 18.55 8.85
CA GLN A 97 -8.88 19.42 10.00
C GLN A 97 -9.55 20.74 9.55
N LYS A 98 -8.97 21.44 8.57
CA LYS A 98 -9.66 22.51 7.85
C LYS A 98 -10.68 21.95 6.86
N LYS A 99 -11.96 22.25 7.07
CA LYS A 99 -13.05 21.83 6.17
C LYS A 99 -12.79 22.33 4.75
N GLY A 100 -12.98 21.44 3.76
CA GLY A 100 -12.88 21.78 2.34
C GLY A 100 -11.45 21.82 1.78
N ARG A 101 -10.42 21.55 2.59
CA ARG A 101 -9.03 21.45 2.11
C ARG A 101 -8.88 20.32 1.07
N GLN A 102 -8.24 20.64 -0.05
CA GLN A 102 -8.12 19.75 -1.21
C GLN A 102 -6.69 19.19 -1.34
N LEU A 103 -6.35 18.22 -0.49
CA LEU A 103 -4.99 17.65 -0.37
C LEU A 103 -4.39 17.10 -1.68
N ALA A 104 -5.22 16.63 -2.61
CA ALA A 104 -4.78 16.09 -3.89
C ALA A 104 -5.11 17.03 -5.08
N GLY A 105 -5.51 18.27 -4.79
CA GLY A 105 -6.01 19.24 -5.76
C GLY A 105 -7.54 19.23 -5.92
N PRO A 106 -8.09 20.21 -6.67
CA PRO A 106 -9.51 20.29 -7.01
C PRO A 106 -10.04 19.04 -7.72
N ARG A 107 -11.32 18.75 -7.52
CA ARG A 107 -11.94 17.52 -8.03
C ARG A 107 -12.51 17.71 -9.44
N TYR A 108 -12.18 16.78 -10.32
CA TYR A 108 -12.67 16.72 -11.70
C TYR A 108 -13.40 15.40 -11.97
N LYS A 109 -14.29 15.40 -12.97
CA LYS A 109 -15.02 14.20 -13.41
C LYS A 109 -14.06 13.08 -13.85
N ASN A 110 -13.06 13.43 -14.64
CA ASN A 110 -12.02 12.54 -15.15
C ASN A 110 -10.85 13.38 -15.69
N PHE A 111 -9.79 12.71 -16.15
CA PHE A 111 -8.59 13.37 -16.64
C PHE A 111 -8.84 14.19 -17.92
N ARG A 112 -9.68 13.71 -18.85
CA ARG A 112 -10.05 14.47 -20.05
C ARG A 112 -10.72 15.81 -19.71
N ALA A 113 -11.65 15.81 -18.74
CA ALA A 113 -12.30 17.04 -18.28
C ALA A 113 -11.31 18.02 -17.65
N PHE A 114 -10.33 17.50 -16.90
CA PHE A 114 -9.23 18.31 -16.35
C PHE A 114 -8.42 18.96 -17.46
N MET A 115 -7.93 18.18 -18.42
CA MET A 115 -7.11 18.69 -19.54
C MET A 115 -7.84 19.74 -20.37
N LYS A 116 -9.15 19.57 -20.62
CA LYS A 116 -9.98 20.55 -21.32
C LYS A 116 -10.16 21.87 -20.55
N SER A 117 -10.20 21.80 -19.22
CA SER A 117 -10.39 22.99 -18.36
C SER A 117 -9.11 23.80 -18.13
N ARG A 118 -7.95 23.19 -18.38
CA ARG A 118 -6.65 23.80 -18.15
C ARG A 118 -6.31 24.75 -19.30
N GLU A 119 -5.78 25.92 -18.97
CA GLU A 119 -5.17 26.80 -19.97
C GLU A 119 -4.00 26.09 -20.68
N SER A 120 -3.87 26.30 -21.99
CA SER A 120 -2.80 25.70 -22.78
C SER A 120 -1.43 26.18 -22.30
N GLY A 121 -0.44 25.28 -22.24
CA GLY A 121 0.93 25.58 -21.81
C GLY A 121 1.16 25.70 -20.30
N LYS A 122 0.10 25.70 -19.46
CA LYS A 122 0.29 25.63 -18.00
C LYS A 122 0.76 24.23 -17.57
N PRO A 123 1.79 24.11 -16.71
CA PRO A 123 2.20 22.83 -16.18
C PRO A 123 1.11 22.25 -15.26
N PHE A 124 1.08 20.93 -15.10
CA PHE A 124 0.01 20.27 -14.36
C PHE A 124 0.49 19.12 -13.49
N CYS A 125 -0.30 18.82 -12.46
CA CYS A 125 -0.17 17.61 -11.65
C CYS A 125 -1.54 17.00 -11.41
N TYR A 126 -1.74 15.75 -11.82
CA TYR A 126 -3.04 15.10 -11.71
C TYR A 126 -2.97 13.78 -10.94
N TRP A 127 -3.81 13.63 -9.93
CA TRP A 127 -4.00 12.40 -9.17
C TRP A 127 -5.20 11.61 -9.70
N LEU A 128 -4.94 10.53 -10.43
CA LEU A 128 -5.97 9.58 -10.87
C LEU A 128 -6.13 8.50 -9.80
N GLY A 129 -7.07 8.70 -8.87
CA GLY A 129 -7.20 7.84 -7.70
C GLY A 129 -8.30 6.80 -7.81
N SER A 130 -8.14 5.77 -8.64
CA SER A 130 -9.20 4.77 -8.85
C SER A 130 -9.71 4.13 -7.54
N SER A 131 -10.99 3.75 -7.54
CA SER A 131 -11.53 2.88 -6.49
C SER A 131 -11.12 1.44 -6.73
N ASP A 132 -10.89 1.03 -7.98
CA ASP A 132 -10.45 -0.31 -8.33
C ASP A 132 -8.97 -0.50 -7.93
N PRO A 133 -8.55 -1.68 -7.44
CA PRO A 133 -9.33 -2.90 -7.23
C PRO A 133 -9.81 -3.06 -5.77
N HIS A 134 -10.25 -1.99 -5.09
CA HIS A 134 -10.84 -2.14 -3.74
C HIS A 134 -12.08 -3.03 -3.77
N ARG A 135 -12.35 -3.79 -2.70
CA ARG A 135 -13.50 -4.71 -2.65
C ARG A 135 -14.83 -4.04 -3.00
N GLY A 136 -15.62 -4.82 -3.72
CA GLY A 136 -16.94 -4.53 -4.28
C GLY A 136 -17.24 -5.42 -5.49
N TYR A 137 -16.51 -6.54 -5.63
CA TYR A 137 -16.40 -7.30 -6.86
C TYR A 137 -17.72 -7.99 -7.18
N ALA A 138 -18.13 -7.92 -8.45
CA ALA A 138 -19.23 -8.73 -8.92
C ALA A 138 -18.78 -10.20 -8.96
N LYS A 139 -19.46 -11.07 -8.19
CA LYS A 139 -19.12 -12.50 -8.08
C LYS A 139 -19.01 -13.16 -9.47
N GLY A 140 -17.85 -13.76 -9.74
CA GLY A 140 -17.52 -14.45 -10.98
C GLY A 140 -17.22 -13.52 -12.16
N SER A 141 -16.95 -12.24 -11.95
CA SER A 141 -16.50 -11.31 -12.98
C SER A 141 -15.22 -11.78 -13.67
N GLY A 142 -14.27 -12.37 -12.93
CA GLY A 142 -13.04 -12.92 -13.49
C GLY A 142 -13.32 -14.03 -14.50
N VAL A 143 -14.12 -15.03 -14.11
CA VAL A 143 -14.53 -16.14 -15.00
C VAL A 143 -15.30 -15.62 -16.21
N LYS A 144 -16.26 -14.72 -16.01
CA LYS A 144 -17.05 -14.12 -17.11
C LYS A 144 -16.19 -13.33 -18.10
N SER A 145 -15.04 -12.81 -17.67
CA SER A 145 -14.07 -12.15 -18.55
C SER A 145 -13.20 -13.12 -19.36
N GLY A 146 -13.37 -14.43 -19.16
CA GLY A 146 -12.61 -15.49 -19.84
C GLY A 146 -11.30 -15.87 -19.16
N MET A 147 -11.09 -15.49 -17.89
CA MET A 147 -9.89 -15.90 -17.15
C MET A 147 -9.91 -17.39 -16.82
N ASP A 148 -8.75 -18.03 -17.03
CA ASP A 148 -8.53 -19.42 -16.68
C ASP A 148 -8.07 -19.54 -15.22
N LEU A 149 -8.97 -20.00 -14.35
CA LEU A 149 -8.73 -20.14 -12.91
C LEU A 149 -7.57 -21.10 -12.59
N SER A 150 -7.31 -22.10 -13.45
CA SER A 150 -6.25 -23.08 -13.23
C SER A 150 -4.86 -22.47 -13.34
N LYS A 151 -4.72 -21.35 -14.05
CA LYS A 151 -3.46 -20.62 -14.25
C LYS A 151 -3.17 -19.59 -13.16
N ILE A 152 -4.15 -19.29 -12.30
CA ILE A 152 -3.95 -18.33 -11.20
C ILE A 152 -2.95 -18.90 -10.21
N LYS A 153 -1.92 -18.11 -9.91
CA LYS A 153 -0.93 -18.40 -8.86
C LYS A 153 -1.40 -17.76 -7.56
N LEU A 154 -1.91 -18.56 -6.65
CA LEU A 154 -2.28 -18.10 -5.32
C LEU A 154 -1.03 -17.88 -4.47
N PHE A 155 -1.10 -16.94 -3.52
CA PHE A 155 -0.12 -16.90 -2.45
C PHE A 155 -0.20 -18.18 -1.62
N ALA A 156 0.93 -18.67 -1.13
CA ALA A 156 0.99 -19.94 -0.38
C ALA A 156 0.26 -19.90 0.98
N HIS A 157 -0.13 -18.71 1.47
CA HIS A 157 -0.99 -18.55 2.65
C HIS A 157 -2.50 -18.60 2.33
N PHE A 158 -2.89 -18.88 1.07
CA PHE A 158 -4.27 -19.12 0.69
C PHE A 158 -4.53 -20.62 0.49
N PRO A 159 -5.72 -21.12 0.89
CA PRO A 159 -6.11 -22.47 0.54
C PRO A 159 -6.37 -22.56 -0.96
N ASP A 160 -5.89 -23.63 -1.59
CA ASP A 160 -6.13 -23.88 -3.01
C ASP A 160 -7.53 -24.47 -3.21
N SER A 161 -8.51 -23.60 -3.50
CA SER A 161 -9.88 -23.97 -3.81
C SER A 161 -10.43 -23.17 -4.98
N ASN A 162 -11.47 -23.69 -5.63
CA ASN A 162 -12.15 -22.98 -6.72
C ASN A 162 -12.76 -21.66 -6.25
N GLU A 163 -13.30 -21.59 -5.03
CA GLU A 163 -13.85 -20.38 -4.43
C GLU A 163 -12.78 -19.29 -4.27
N VAL A 164 -11.59 -19.66 -3.78
CA VAL A 164 -10.47 -18.74 -3.60
C VAL A 164 -9.90 -18.28 -4.95
N ARG A 165 -9.68 -19.21 -5.89
CA ARG A 165 -9.24 -18.87 -7.25
C ARG A 165 -10.22 -17.93 -7.95
N SER A 166 -11.53 -18.15 -7.77
CA SER A 166 -12.58 -17.30 -8.32
C SER A 166 -12.57 -15.89 -7.70
N ASP A 167 -12.40 -15.74 -6.39
CA ASP A 167 -12.28 -14.44 -5.71
C ASP A 167 -11.01 -13.68 -6.19
N VAL A 168 -9.89 -14.38 -6.39
CA VAL A 168 -8.67 -13.78 -6.96
C VAL A 168 -8.87 -13.38 -8.43
N ALA A 169 -9.62 -14.17 -9.22
CA ALA A 169 -9.95 -13.80 -10.60
C ALA A 169 -10.83 -12.55 -10.66
N ASP A 170 -11.80 -12.44 -9.76
CA ASP A 170 -12.66 -11.26 -9.62
C ASP A 170 -11.82 -10.01 -9.26
N TYR A 171 -10.82 -10.17 -8.40
CA TYR A 171 -9.82 -9.15 -8.12
C TYR A 171 -8.98 -8.77 -9.37
N TYR A 172 -8.48 -9.75 -10.13
CA TYR A 172 -7.73 -9.49 -11.36
C TYR A 172 -8.57 -8.72 -12.37
N PHE A 173 -9.86 -9.02 -12.50
CA PHE A 173 -10.75 -8.27 -13.38
C PHE A 173 -10.78 -6.77 -13.03
N GLU A 174 -10.84 -6.43 -11.73
CA GLU A 174 -10.77 -5.04 -11.29
C GLU A 174 -9.39 -4.40 -11.53
N VAL A 175 -8.30 -5.16 -11.41
CA VAL A 175 -6.95 -4.69 -11.80
C VAL A 175 -6.92 -4.32 -13.28
N GLN A 176 -7.48 -5.14 -14.16
CA GLN A 176 -7.54 -4.84 -15.61
C GLN A 176 -8.41 -3.61 -15.90
N ARG A 177 -9.47 -3.37 -15.11
CA ARG A 177 -10.29 -2.15 -15.21
C ARG A 177 -9.51 -0.91 -14.82
N PHE A 178 -8.71 -0.98 -13.74
CA PHE A 178 -7.80 0.10 -13.37
C PHE A 178 -6.75 0.34 -14.47
N ASP A 179 -6.14 -0.71 -15.01
CA ASP A 179 -5.19 -0.59 -16.12
C ASP A 179 -5.81 0.11 -17.33
N SER A 180 -7.02 -0.29 -17.73
CA SER A 180 -7.76 0.33 -18.84
C SER A 180 -8.07 1.81 -18.59
N LEU A 181 -8.44 2.16 -17.35
CA LEU A 181 -8.70 3.56 -16.96
C LEU A 181 -7.44 4.42 -17.09
N VAL A 182 -6.27 3.90 -16.71
CA VAL A 182 -5.00 4.60 -16.92
C VAL A 182 -4.69 4.68 -18.42
N GLY A 183 -4.97 3.62 -19.18
CA GLY A 183 -4.80 3.61 -20.64
C GLY A 183 -5.58 4.72 -21.34
N ASP A 184 -6.80 5.01 -20.88
CA ASP A 184 -7.58 6.13 -21.40
C ASP A 184 -6.98 7.50 -21.02
N ALA A 185 -6.34 7.62 -19.86
CA ALA A 185 -5.60 8.84 -19.50
C ALA A 185 -4.34 9.01 -20.36
N ILE A 186 -3.64 7.91 -20.69
CA ILE A 186 -2.50 7.93 -21.62
C ILE A 186 -2.94 8.40 -23.01
N LYS A 187 -4.07 7.88 -23.54
CA LYS A 187 -4.62 8.34 -24.83
C LYS A 187 -4.89 9.84 -24.84
N VAL A 188 -5.42 10.41 -23.75
CA VAL A 188 -5.63 11.86 -23.63
C VAL A 188 -4.30 12.62 -23.75
N LEU A 189 -3.23 12.14 -23.13
CA LEU A 189 -1.90 12.75 -23.25
C LEU A 189 -1.32 12.64 -24.67
N GLU A 190 -1.57 11.52 -25.36
CA GLU A 190 -1.15 11.32 -26.75
C GLU A 190 -1.89 12.25 -27.70
N GLU A 191 -3.22 12.31 -27.59
CA GLU A 191 -4.07 13.20 -28.37
C GLU A 191 -3.71 14.69 -28.16
N SER A 192 -3.25 15.06 -26.97
CA SER A 192 -2.81 16.43 -26.68
C SER A 192 -1.33 16.69 -26.97
N GLY A 193 -0.56 15.69 -27.39
CA GLY A 193 0.89 15.80 -27.63
C GLY A 193 1.72 16.05 -26.36
N GLU A 194 1.18 15.76 -25.18
CA GLU A 194 1.84 16.05 -23.88
C GLU A 194 2.45 14.82 -23.21
N LEU A 195 2.27 13.62 -23.78
CA LEU A 195 2.76 12.37 -23.17
C LEU A 195 4.28 12.38 -22.92
N ASP A 196 5.08 12.88 -23.86
CA ASP A 196 6.54 12.87 -23.72
C ASP A 196 7.07 13.92 -22.74
N ASN A 197 6.29 14.96 -22.47
CA ASN A 197 6.59 15.98 -21.46
C ASN A 197 5.96 15.66 -20.08
N THR A 198 5.35 14.48 -19.91
CA THR A 198 4.65 14.10 -18.68
C THR A 198 5.39 12.97 -17.96
N ILE A 199 5.61 13.16 -16.65
CA ILE A 199 6.00 12.06 -15.76
C ILE A 199 4.74 11.26 -15.42
N VAL A 200 4.72 9.98 -15.77
CA VAL A 200 3.63 9.07 -15.41
C VAL A 200 4.12 8.10 -14.34
N VAL A 201 3.46 8.09 -13.19
CA VAL A 201 3.68 7.14 -12.10
C VAL A 201 2.42 6.28 -11.94
N MET A 202 2.55 4.96 -12.06
CA MET A 202 1.44 4.03 -11.87
C MET A 202 1.79 3.00 -10.78
N THR A 203 0.96 2.91 -9.75
CA THR A 203 1.18 2.08 -8.54
C THR A 203 -0.12 1.79 -7.80
N GLY A 204 -0.09 0.84 -6.86
CA GLY A 204 -1.10 0.72 -5.81
C GLY A 204 -0.72 1.48 -4.53
N ASP A 205 -1.68 1.68 -3.62
CA ASP A 205 -1.45 2.28 -2.30
C ASP A 205 -1.17 1.25 -1.19
N HIS A 206 -1.34 -0.05 -1.47
CA HIS A 206 -0.95 -1.22 -0.67
C HIS A 206 -1.47 -2.49 -1.34
N GLY A 207 -1.13 -3.65 -0.76
CA GLY A 207 -1.53 -4.98 -1.20
C GLY A 207 -3.04 -5.23 -1.30
N MET A 208 -3.38 -6.39 -1.86
CA MET A 208 -4.76 -6.80 -2.13
C MET A 208 -5.59 -6.94 -0.84
N PRO A 209 -6.92 -6.73 -0.89
CA PRO A 209 -7.78 -6.75 0.30
C PRO A 209 -8.17 -8.18 0.74
N PHE A 210 -7.17 -9.04 0.93
CA PHE A 210 -7.32 -10.46 1.25
C PHE A 210 -6.64 -10.79 2.59
N PRO A 211 -6.93 -11.96 3.19
CA PRO A 211 -6.28 -12.40 4.42
C PRO A 211 -4.75 -12.30 4.33
N ARG A 212 -4.09 -11.83 5.38
CA ARG A 212 -2.61 -11.65 5.43
C ARG A 212 -2.00 -10.68 4.38
N CYS A 213 -2.80 -10.01 3.56
CA CYS A 213 -2.34 -8.99 2.59
C CYS A 213 -2.50 -7.56 3.16
N LYS A 214 -3.46 -6.75 2.68
CA LYS A 214 -3.82 -5.44 3.25
C LYS A 214 -3.86 -5.49 4.78
N SER A 215 -3.45 -4.41 5.42
CA SER A 215 -3.27 -4.30 6.88
C SER A 215 -2.17 -5.20 7.48
N ASN A 216 -1.29 -5.78 6.67
CA ASN A 216 -0.15 -6.58 7.13
C ASN A 216 1.18 -6.12 6.51
N ASN A 217 2.26 -6.25 7.27
CA ASN A 217 3.60 -5.81 6.87
C ASN A 217 4.42 -6.91 6.15
N TYR A 218 3.74 -7.93 5.63
CA TYR A 218 4.32 -8.92 4.71
C TYR A 218 4.42 -8.33 3.31
N ASP A 219 5.20 -8.97 2.42
CA ASP A 219 5.34 -8.50 1.03
C ASP A 219 3.97 -8.45 0.34
N SER A 220 3.08 -9.41 0.61
CA SER A 220 1.71 -9.45 0.07
C SER A 220 0.82 -8.27 0.50
N GLY A 221 1.20 -7.55 1.56
CA GLY A 221 0.48 -6.39 2.09
C GLY A 221 1.16 -5.05 1.81
N ALA A 222 2.50 -5.02 1.87
CA ALA A 222 3.28 -3.79 1.79
C ALA A 222 3.98 -3.55 0.44
N ARG A 223 4.20 -4.60 -0.37
CA ARG A 223 4.83 -4.46 -1.68
C ARG A 223 3.78 -4.16 -2.75
N VAL A 224 4.10 -3.23 -3.64
CA VAL A 224 3.19 -2.74 -4.68
C VAL A 224 3.85 -2.77 -6.06
N PRO A 225 3.05 -2.89 -7.14
CA PRO A 225 3.52 -2.65 -8.50
C PRO A 225 3.96 -1.19 -8.62
N LEU A 226 5.07 -0.90 -9.28
CA LEU A 226 5.48 0.46 -9.58
C LEU A 226 6.18 0.54 -10.95
N ALA A 227 5.63 1.38 -11.81
CA ALA A 227 6.25 1.79 -13.07
C ALA A 227 6.28 3.32 -13.14
N ILE A 228 7.40 3.86 -13.61
CA ILE A 228 7.59 5.30 -13.83
C ILE A 228 8.08 5.53 -15.26
N ARG A 229 7.31 6.30 -16.04
CA ARG A 229 7.69 6.73 -17.38
C ARG A 229 8.03 8.21 -17.37
N TRP A 230 9.24 8.54 -17.82
CA TRP A 230 9.65 9.92 -18.11
C TRP A 230 10.74 9.92 -19.19
N PRO A 231 10.37 9.96 -20.48
CA PRO A 231 11.27 9.58 -21.56
C PRO A 231 12.49 10.51 -21.71
N SER A 232 12.40 11.76 -21.26
CA SER A 232 13.51 12.71 -21.32
C SER A 232 14.61 12.46 -20.28
N LYS A 233 14.34 11.69 -19.21
CA LYS A 233 15.28 11.44 -18.11
C LYS A 233 15.48 9.97 -17.75
N VAL A 234 14.54 9.09 -18.13
CA VAL A 234 14.54 7.66 -17.82
C VAL A 234 14.77 6.90 -19.11
N LYS A 235 15.83 6.08 -19.14
CA LYS A 235 16.08 5.18 -20.27
C LYS A 235 14.96 4.12 -20.32
N ALA A 236 14.36 3.93 -21.49
CA ALA A 236 13.36 2.88 -21.69
C ALA A 236 13.91 1.49 -21.33
N GLY A 237 13.08 0.66 -20.70
CA GLY A 237 13.43 -0.68 -20.24
C GLY A 237 14.30 -0.71 -18.98
N THR A 238 14.40 0.40 -18.25
CA THR A 238 15.14 0.43 -16.98
C THR A 238 14.48 -0.53 -15.98
N VAL A 239 15.29 -1.33 -15.29
CA VAL A 239 14.82 -2.18 -14.19
C VAL A 239 15.55 -1.75 -12.93
N VAL A 240 14.79 -1.33 -11.92
CA VAL A 240 15.31 -0.90 -10.62
C VAL A 240 15.15 -2.04 -9.62
N ASN A 241 16.27 -2.54 -9.11
CA ASN A 241 16.30 -3.60 -8.09
C ASN A 241 16.48 -3.05 -6.67
N ASP A 242 16.87 -1.79 -6.54
CA ASP A 242 16.96 -1.07 -5.27
C ASP A 242 15.60 -0.99 -4.57
N PHE A 243 15.64 -0.96 -3.23
CA PHE A 243 14.45 -0.71 -2.45
C PHE A 243 14.01 0.76 -2.56
N VAL A 244 12.73 0.94 -2.85
CA VAL A 244 12.07 2.25 -2.86
C VAL A 244 10.81 2.23 -2.01
N SER A 245 10.47 3.38 -1.44
CA SER A 245 9.20 3.57 -0.75
C SER A 245 8.36 4.60 -1.47
N LEU A 246 7.03 4.47 -1.44
CA LEU A 246 6.18 5.49 -2.06
C LEU A 246 6.25 6.87 -1.37
N VAL A 247 6.90 6.99 -0.21
CA VAL A 247 7.27 8.31 0.35
C VAL A 247 8.29 9.05 -0.52
N ASP A 248 9.01 8.34 -1.38
CA ASP A 248 9.99 8.89 -2.32
C ASP A 248 9.32 9.67 -3.48
N VAL A 249 8.01 9.51 -3.68
CA VAL A 249 7.26 10.14 -4.78
C VAL A 249 7.19 11.66 -4.63
N ALA A 250 6.80 12.19 -3.46
CA ALA A 250 6.71 13.63 -3.25
C ALA A 250 8.05 14.38 -3.48
N PRO A 251 9.20 13.98 -2.90
CA PRO A 251 10.47 14.65 -3.18
C PRO A 251 10.91 14.51 -4.65
N THR A 252 10.52 13.44 -5.33
CA THR A 252 10.75 13.29 -6.77
C THR A 252 10.02 14.37 -7.55
N PHE A 253 8.75 14.64 -7.23
CA PHE A 253 7.97 15.68 -7.89
C PHE A 253 8.42 17.10 -7.55
N TYR A 254 8.86 17.36 -6.30
CA TYR A 254 9.46 18.66 -5.97
C TYR A 254 10.67 18.95 -6.85
N GLN A 255 11.62 18.02 -6.90
CA GLN A 255 12.84 18.21 -7.70
C GLN A 255 12.56 18.23 -9.21
N ALA A 256 11.61 17.44 -9.70
CA ALA A 256 11.24 17.47 -11.11
C ALA A 256 10.58 18.80 -11.55
N ALA A 257 10.01 19.54 -10.59
CA ALA A 257 9.43 20.86 -10.80
C ALA A 257 10.38 22.00 -10.36
N ASP A 258 11.66 21.70 -10.14
CA ASP A 258 12.68 22.65 -9.66
C ASP A 258 12.29 23.36 -8.34
N LEU A 259 11.58 22.64 -7.46
CA LEU A 259 11.23 23.11 -6.11
C LEU A 259 12.16 22.50 -5.06
N ASP A 260 12.43 23.27 -4.01
CA ASP A 260 13.12 22.79 -2.81
C ASP A 260 12.31 21.68 -2.12
N VAL A 261 13.01 20.63 -1.70
CA VAL A 261 12.42 19.56 -0.89
C VAL A 261 12.30 20.05 0.56
N PRO A 262 11.08 20.10 1.13
CA PRO A 262 10.90 20.53 2.51
C PRO A 262 11.68 19.64 3.50
N SER A 263 12.23 20.24 4.56
CA SER A 263 13.09 19.55 5.53
C SER A 263 12.38 18.47 6.35
N ASP A 264 11.04 18.48 6.38
CA ASP A 264 10.25 17.48 7.07
C ASP A 264 9.92 16.25 6.20
N VAL A 265 10.15 16.30 4.88
CA VAL A 265 10.06 15.15 3.98
C VAL A 265 11.05 14.06 4.40
N SER A 266 10.57 12.82 4.47
CA SER A 266 11.38 11.67 4.88
C SER A 266 11.86 10.83 3.69
N GLY A 267 11.14 10.88 2.57
CA GLY A 267 11.50 10.17 1.34
C GLY A 267 12.73 10.76 0.66
N ARG A 268 13.31 9.97 -0.24
CA ARG A 268 14.46 10.34 -1.08
C ARG A 268 14.04 10.33 -2.53
N SER A 269 14.20 11.44 -3.22
CA SER A 269 13.89 11.56 -4.64
C SER A 269 14.47 10.40 -5.46
N LEU A 270 13.66 9.89 -6.38
CA LEU A 270 13.99 8.79 -7.28
C LEU A 270 14.77 9.28 -8.51
N LEU A 271 14.97 10.58 -8.70
CA LEU A 271 15.58 11.11 -9.93
C LEU A 271 17.01 10.62 -10.14
N SER A 272 17.83 10.62 -9.08
CA SER A 272 19.20 10.09 -9.19
C SER A 272 19.20 8.59 -9.45
N LEU A 273 18.24 7.85 -8.87
CA LEU A 273 18.11 6.42 -9.04
C LEU A 273 17.72 6.06 -10.48
N LEU A 274 16.71 6.75 -11.00
CA LEU A 274 16.23 6.65 -12.38
C LEU A 274 17.31 7.03 -13.41
N ALA A 275 18.22 7.93 -13.05
CA ALA A 275 19.35 8.32 -13.89
C ALA A 275 20.57 7.38 -13.76
N GLY A 276 20.52 6.35 -12.90
CA GLY A 276 21.65 5.46 -12.63
C GLY A 276 22.82 6.13 -11.88
N LYS A 277 22.53 7.19 -11.11
CA LYS A 277 23.52 8.03 -10.42
C LYS A 277 23.32 8.06 -8.90
N ASP A 278 22.36 7.31 -8.36
CA ASP A 278 22.15 7.23 -6.92
C ASP A 278 23.32 6.48 -6.24
N LYS A 279 23.85 7.08 -5.18
CA LYS A 279 24.93 6.52 -4.36
C LYS A 279 24.47 6.23 -2.93
N SER A 280 23.18 6.47 -2.63
CA SER A 280 22.63 6.25 -1.31
C SER A 280 22.37 4.77 -1.05
N ASP A 281 22.40 4.37 0.22
CA ASP A 281 22.07 2.99 0.59
C ASP A 281 20.56 2.73 0.39
N ARG A 282 20.24 1.87 -0.56
CA ARG A 282 18.88 1.35 -0.84
C ARG A 282 18.81 -0.17 -0.71
N SER A 283 19.64 -0.75 0.17
CA SER A 283 19.67 -2.18 0.46
C SER A 283 18.50 -2.68 1.33
N TYR A 284 17.70 -1.75 1.87
CA TYR A 284 16.53 -2.05 2.69
C TYR A 284 15.41 -1.01 2.53
N VAL A 285 14.22 -1.38 2.99
CA VAL A 285 13.08 -0.47 3.18
C VAL A 285 12.44 -0.66 4.55
N LEU A 286 11.81 0.41 5.04
CA LEU A 286 11.00 0.41 6.24
C LEU A 286 9.54 0.58 5.88
N HIS A 287 8.69 -0.08 6.65
CA HIS A 287 7.25 0.07 6.58
C HIS A 287 6.64 -0.34 7.91
N GLY A 288 5.37 -0.04 8.11
CA GLY A 288 4.71 -0.35 9.38
C GLY A 288 3.24 -0.11 9.32
N LYS A 289 2.59 -0.31 10.46
CA LYS A 289 1.17 -0.04 10.61
C LYS A 289 0.92 0.56 11.99
N GLU A 290 -0.03 1.48 12.07
CA GLU A 290 -0.68 1.88 13.31
C GLU A 290 -2.09 1.27 13.36
N ARG A 291 -3.14 2.06 13.64
CA ARG A 291 -4.50 1.55 13.64
C ARG A 291 -5.11 1.56 12.25
N HIS A 292 -5.49 0.38 11.76
CA HIS A 292 -6.36 0.24 10.60
C HIS A 292 -7.82 0.31 11.08
N VAL A 293 -8.37 -0.73 11.70
CA VAL A 293 -9.67 -0.65 12.38
C VAL A 293 -9.48 -0.78 13.90
N PRO A 294 -10.29 -0.09 14.74
CA PRO A 294 -10.46 -0.40 16.17
C PRO A 294 -11.10 -1.80 16.37
N GLY A 295 -10.35 -2.84 16.02
CA GLY A 295 -10.83 -4.22 15.93
C GLY A 295 -10.58 -5.05 17.18
N GLN A 296 -10.33 -4.46 18.35
CA GLN A 296 -10.03 -5.22 19.57
C GLN A 296 -11.31 -5.53 20.37
N GLU A 297 -11.17 -6.30 21.45
CA GLU A 297 -12.27 -6.62 22.37
C GLU A 297 -12.45 -5.57 23.46
N GLY A 298 -13.66 -5.48 24.01
CA GLY A 298 -14.00 -4.57 25.09
C GLY A 298 -14.03 -3.12 24.62
N GLN A 299 -13.61 -2.18 25.47
CA GLN A 299 -13.55 -0.75 25.12
C GLN A 299 -12.19 -0.35 24.51
N ASP A 300 -11.36 -1.31 24.07
CA ASP A 300 -10.06 -1.03 23.45
C ASP A 300 -10.25 -0.57 22.00
N MET A 301 -10.18 0.74 21.79
CA MET A 301 -10.22 1.36 20.46
C MET A 301 -8.85 1.38 19.77
N GLY A 302 -7.84 0.69 20.30
CA GLY A 302 -6.49 0.65 19.77
C GLY A 302 -6.32 -0.22 18.52
N GLY A 303 -5.18 -0.06 17.87
CA GLY A 303 -4.77 -0.85 16.70
C GLY A 303 -3.76 -1.95 17.04
N TYR A 304 -3.22 -2.58 15.98
CA TYR A 304 -2.09 -3.50 16.05
C TYR A 304 -0.82 -2.83 15.46
N PRO A 305 -0.07 -2.05 16.28
CA PRO A 305 1.11 -1.35 15.83
C PRO A 305 2.29 -2.29 15.54
N THR A 306 2.86 -2.17 14.36
CA THR A 306 4.00 -2.97 13.89
C THR A 306 4.97 -2.09 13.10
N ARG A 307 6.25 -2.43 13.14
CA ARG A 307 7.29 -1.90 12.24
C ARG A 307 8.08 -3.04 11.62
N ALA A 308 8.55 -2.83 10.40
CA ALA A 308 9.29 -3.81 9.63
C ALA A 308 10.54 -3.18 9.01
N ILE A 309 11.59 -3.99 8.91
CA ILE A 309 12.73 -3.75 8.03
C ILE A 309 12.82 -4.92 7.06
N ARG A 310 12.84 -4.59 5.76
CA ARG A 310 12.92 -5.54 4.66
C ARG A 310 14.22 -5.32 3.91
N THR A 311 15.08 -6.32 3.94
CA THR A 311 16.34 -6.42 3.15
C THR A 311 16.13 -7.48 2.08
N HIS A 312 17.00 -7.61 1.07
CA HIS A 312 16.84 -8.66 0.04
C HIS A 312 16.70 -10.07 0.63
N ASP A 313 17.44 -10.37 1.70
CA ASP A 313 17.51 -11.71 2.29
C ASP A 313 16.48 -11.96 3.41
N PHE A 314 16.07 -10.91 4.12
CA PHE A 314 15.24 -11.06 5.32
C PHE A 314 14.13 -10.01 5.43
N LEU A 315 13.03 -10.43 6.03
CA LEU A 315 12.00 -9.56 6.57
C LEU A 315 11.96 -9.72 8.11
N TYR A 316 12.23 -8.64 8.84
CA TYR A 316 12.10 -8.58 10.31
C TYR A 316 10.92 -7.69 10.70
N LEU A 317 10.07 -8.17 11.61
CA LEU A 317 8.95 -7.40 12.17
C LEU A 317 9.08 -7.28 13.68
N HIS A 318 8.71 -6.11 14.19
CA HIS A 318 8.50 -5.85 15.60
C HIS A 318 7.04 -5.50 15.86
N ASN A 319 6.35 -6.34 16.63
CA ASN A 319 4.96 -6.14 17.02
C ASN A 319 4.92 -5.53 18.43
N PHE A 320 4.47 -4.29 18.56
CA PHE A 320 4.51 -3.57 19.83
C PHE A 320 3.42 -4.02 20.81
N ARG A 321 2.36 -4.67 20.30
CA ARG A 321 1.21 -5.16 21.09
C ARG A 321 0.86 -6.60 20.69
N PRO A 322 1.74 -7.58 20.95
CA PRO A 322 1.50 -8.99 20.60
C PRO A 322 0.31 -9.60 21.37
N ASP A 323 -0.14 -8.94 22.45
CA ASP A 323 -1.34 -9.26 23.21
C ASP A 323 -2.65 -8.99 22.44
N ARG A 324 -2.62 -8.09 21.45
CA ARG A 324 -3.78 -7.70 20.62
C ARG A 324 -3.97 -8.61 19.40
N TRP A 325 -5.17 -8.57 18.83
CA TRP A 325 -5.51 -9.30 17.60
C TRP A 325 -5.00 -8.54 16.36
N PRO A 326 -4.08 -9.11 15.55
CA PRO A 326 -3.48 -8.41 14.41
C PRO A 326 -4.43 -8.18 13.25
N ALA A 327 -5.41 -9.08 13.08
CA ALA A 327 -6.45 -8.99 12.06
C ALA A 327 -7.79 -8.46 12.62
N GLY A 328 -7.81 -7.97 13.86
CA GLY A 328 -9.02 -7.72 14.63
C GLY A 328 -9.61 -9.00 15.23
N THR A 329 -10.44 -8.86 16.27
CA THR A 329 -10.94 -9.98 17.06
C THR A 329 -11.83 -10.91 16.22
N PRO A 330 -11.70 -12.24 16.38
CA PRO A 330 -12.68 -13.18 15.86
C PRO A 330 -13.99 -13.17 16.68
N HIS A 331 -13.98 -12.59 17.88
CA HIS A 331 -15.11 -12.57 18.82
C HIS A 331 -15.99 -11.34 18.61
N TYR A 332 -16.75 -11.32 17.50
CA TYR A 332 -17.50 -10.15 17.05
C TYR A 332 -18.53 -9.60 18.04
N GLN A 333 -19.05 -10.43 18.96
CA GLN A 333 -19.96 -10.03 20.03
C GLN A 333 -19.26 -9.19 21.11
N LYS A 334 -17.93 -9.36 21.26
CA LYS A 334 -17.09 -8.66 22.24
C LYS A 334 -16.31 -7.50 21.61
N ALA A 335 -16.42 -7.29 20.31
CA ALA A 335 -15.66 -6.27 19.60
C ALA A 335 -16.04 -4.85 20.04
N ALA A 336 -15.04 -3.98 20.18
CA ALA A 336 -15.19 -2.57 20.56
C ALA A 336 -16.15 -1.83 19.61
N ILE A 337 -15.99 -2.06 18.32
CA ILE A 337 -17.00 -1.69 17.33
C ILE A 337 -18.00 -2.83 17.23
N LYS A 338 -19.24 -2.61 17.70
CA LYS A 338 -20.32 -3.62 17.74
C LYS A 338 -20.40 -4.44 16.44
N GLY A 339 -20.20 -5.77 16.54
CA GLY A 339 -20.30 -6.70 15.42
C GLY A 339 -19.13 -6.65 14.42
N ALA A 340 -18.08 -5.86 14.67
CA ALA A 340 -16.86 -5.91 13.89
C ALA A 340 -16.20 -7.29 14.02
N TRP A 341 -15.67 -7.81 12.93
CA TRP A 341 -15.18 -9.19 12.90
C TRP A 341 -14.01 -9.34 11.96
N LEU A 342 -12.86 -9.76 12.51
CA LEU A 342 -11.60 -9.87 11.76
C LEU A 342 -11.43 -8.63 10.87
N SER A 343 -11.62 -7.45 11.49
CA SER A 343 -11.96 -6.21 10.81
C SER A 343 -10.78 -5.54 10.10
N ASP A 344 -9.56 -6.01 10.35
CA ASP A 344 -8.37 -5.61 9.57
C ASP A 344 -8.22 -6.44 8.28
N CYS A 345 -9.19 -7.32 7.99
CA CYS A 345 -9.36 -7.98 6.71
C CYS A 345 -10.76 -7.68 6.16
N ASP A 346 -10.82 -7.12 4.95
CA ASP A 346 -12.09 -6.87 4.27
C ASP A 346 -12.88 -8.17 4.08
N ASN A 347 -14.20 -8.08 4.10
CA ASN A 347 -15.07 -9.23 3.88
C ASN A 347 -15.01 -9.67 2.41
N GLY A 348 -14.93 -10.98 2.20
CA GLY A 348 -14.94 -11.56 0.87
C GLY A 348 -14.92 -13.10 0.90
N PRO A 349 -15.15 -13.76 -0.24
CA PRO A 349 -15.21 -15.21 -0.33
C PRO A 349 -13.99 -15.92 0.28
N THR A 350 -12.77 -15.43 0.03
CA THR A 350 -11.54 -16.06 0.59
C THR A 350 -11.52 -16.02 2.12
N LYS A 351 -11.88 -14.87 2.73
CA LYS A 351 -11.97 -14.72 4.20
C LYS A 351 -13.01 -15.69 4.76
N THR A 352 -14.19 -15.75 4.14
CA THR A 352 -15.28 -16.67 4.53
C THR A 352 -14.83 -18.13 4.45
N TYR A 353 -14.23 -18.54 3.33
CA TYR A 353 -13.74 -19.90 3.12
C TYR A 353 -12.73 -20.31 4.21
N MET A 354 -11.74 -19.46 4.47
CA MET A 354 -10.71 -19.74 5.48
C MET A 354 -11.31 -19.89 6.89
N VAL A 355 -12.31 -19.08 7.24
CA VAL A 355 -12.99 -19.15 8.54
C VAL A 355 -13.83 -20.42 8.67
N GLU A 356 -14.62 -20.75 7.65
CA GLU A 356 -15.55 -21.88 7.65
C GLU A 356 -14.82 -23.23 7.60
N ASN A 357 -13.64 -23.26 6.97
CA ASN A 357 -12.83 -24.47 6.83
C ASN A 357 -11.66 -24.56 7.84
N ARG A 358 -11.55 -23.63 8.81
CA ARG A 358 -10.39 -23.57 9.73
C ARG A 358 -10.16 -24.88 10.51
N ASP A 359 -11.22 -25.64 10.76
CA ASP A 359 -11.18 -26.87 11.55
C ASP A 359 -11.19 -28.14 10.67
N LYS A 360 -11.15 -27.99 9.34
CA LYS A 360 -11.23 -29.10 8.37
C LYS A 360 -10.05 -30.08 8.49
N ASP A 361 -8.82 -29.56 8.60
CA ASP A 361 -7.59 -30.32 8.78
C ASP A 361 -6.46 -29.42 9.31
N ALA A 362 -5.27 -29.99 9.56
CA ALA A 362 -4.13 -29.26 10.09
C ALA A 362 -3.61 -28.16 9.13
N HIS A 363 -3.72 -28.36 7.82
CA HIS A 363 -3.29 -27.40 6.82
C HIS A 363 -4.18 -26.15 6.85
N HIS A 364 -5.50 -26.32 6.81
CA HIS A 364 -6.45 -25.21 6.87
C HIS A 364 -6.38 -24.46 8.21
N ARG A 365 -6.16 -25.18 9.31
CA ARG A 365 -5.92 -24.56 10.63
C ARG A 365 -4.66 -23.69 10.61
N GLY A 366 -3.57 -24.19 10.04
CA GLY A 366 -2.34 -23.42 9.89
C GLY A 366 -2.53 -22.14 9.07
N LEU A 367 -3.25 -22.22 7.95
CA LEU A 367 -3.56 -21.04 7.12
C LEU A 367 -4.44 -20.01 7.87
N TYR A 368 -5.42 -20.48 8.63
CA TYR A 368 -6.24 -19.62 9.49
C TYR A 368 -5.39 -18.90 10.54
N GLU A 369 -4.52 -19.61 11.24
CA GLU A 369 -3.63 -19.02 12.26
C GLU A 369 -2.65 -18.01 11.65
N LEU A 370 -2.08 -18.29 10.47
CA LEU A 370 -1.22 -17.34 9.74
C LEU A 370 -1.94 -16.03 9.40
N ALA A 371 -3.22 -16.12 9.04
CA ALA A 371 -4.01 -14.96 8.64
C ALA A 371 -4.57 -14.17 9.84
N PHE A 372 -5.09 -14.87 10.85
CA PHE A 372 -5.95 -14.28 11.88
C PHE A 372 -5.47 -14.50 13.32
N GLY A 373 -4.55 -15.45 13.53
CA GLY A 373 -3.99 -15.78 14.83
C GLY A 373 -3.14 -14.64 15.42
N LYS A 374 -2.93 -14.69 16.75
CA LYS A 374 -2.01 -13.76 17.41
C LYS A 374 -0.56 -14.04 16.99
N ARG A 375 0.28 -13.00 17.02
CA ARG A 375 1.67 -13.07 16.58
C ARG A 375 2.61 -12.72 17.73
N PRO A 376 3.82 -13.31 17.78
CA PRO A 376 4.81 -12.98 18.80
C PRO A 376 5.31 -11.54 18.63
N ALA A 377 5.99 -11.01 19.64
CA ALA A 377 6.57 -9.66 19.60
C ALA A 377 7.62 -9.48 18.48
N THR A 378 8.25 -10.56 18.05
CA THR A 378 9.32 -10.56 17.04
C THR A 378 9.06 -11.63 16.00
N GLU A 379 9.14 -11.25 14.72
CA GLU A 379 9.09 -12.17 13.60
C GLU A 379 10.32 -11.96 12.70
N LEU A 380 10.84 -13.05 12.15
CA LEU A 380 11.91 -13.04 11.15
C LEU A 380 11.57 -14.09 10.08
N TYR A 381 11.74 -13.72 8.81
CA TYR A 381 11.54 -14.60 7.66
C TYR A 381 12.80 -14.58 6.78
N ASP A 382 13.34 -15.76 6.43
CA ASP A 382 14.43 -15.95 5.47
C ASP A 382 13.84 -16.10 4.07
N LEU A 383 14.05 -15.10 3.23
CA LEU A 383 13.37 -14.96 1.95
C LEU A 383 14.02 -15.76 0.84
N LYS A 384 15.21 -16.33 1.07
CA LYS A 384 15.82 -17.30 0.15
C LYS A 384 15.13 -18.65 0.28
N LYS A 385 14.67 -19.00 1.48
CA LYS A 385 14.04 -20.30 1.79
C LYS A 385 12.51 -20.22 1.77
N ASP A 386 11.96 -19.10 2.19
CA ASP A 386 10.54 -18.87 2.39
C ASP A 386 10.12 -17.49 1.82
N PRO A 387 10.04 -17.36 0.48
CA PRO A 387 9.68 -16.10 -0.16
C PRO A 387 8.23 -15.66 0.13
N ASP A 388 7.36 -16.60 0.52
CA ASP A 388 5.96 -16.35 0.89
C ASP A 388 5.76 -15.98 2.37
N GLN A 389 6.83 -16.01 3.18
CA GLN A 389 6.86 -15.50 4.55
C GLN A 389 5.86 -16.23 5.46
N LEU A 390 5.92 -17.57 5.45
CA LEU A 390 5.06 -18.46 6.22
C LEU A 390 5.69 -18.94 7.53
N VAL A 391 7.01 -19.12 7.57
CA VAL A 391 7.74 -19.72 8.69
C VAL A 391 8.50 -18.64 9.46
N ASN A 392 8.00 -18.29 10.64
CA ASN A 392 8.72 -17.39 11.54
C ASN A 392 9.90 -18.10 12.21
N ILE A 393 11.13 -17.73 11.80
CA ILE A 393 12.39 -18.30 12.28
C ILE A 393 13.04 -17.47 13.39
N ALA A 394 12.34 -16.48 13.97
CA ALA A 394 12.92 -15.60 15.00
C ALA A 394 13.37 -16.33 16.28
N ALA A 395 12.77 -17.48 16.59
CA ALA A 395 13.13 -18.29 17.76
C ALA A 395 14.26 -19.30 17.49
N ASP A 396 14.68 -19.45 16.23
CA ASP A 396 15.78 -20.35 15.86
C ASP A 396 17.13 -19.73 16.25
N SER A 397 17.87 -20.42 17.11
CA SER A 397 19.19 -20.02 17.59
C SER A 397 20.19 -19.73 16.46
N ALA A 398 20.06 -20.38 15.30
CA ALA A 398 20.93 -20.14 14.15
C ALA A 398 20.77 -18.72 13.57
N TYR A 399 19.63 -18.05 13.82
CA TYR A 399 19.35 -16.69 13.34
C TYR A 399 19.42 -15.62 14.44
N ALA A 400 19.87 -15.97 15.66
CA ALA A 400 19.90 -15.04 16.80
C ALA A 400 20.65 -13.72 16.51
N GLU A 401 21.83 -13.81 15.87
CA GLU A 401 22.60 -12.62 15.49
C GLU A 401 21.92 -11.82 14.36
N THR A 402 21.21 -12.48 13.44
CA THR A 402 20.42 -11.81 12.39
C THR A 402 19.26 -11.02 13.02
N VAL A 403 18.52 -11.64 13.95
CA VAL A 403 17.45 -10.97 14.72
C VAL A 403 18.00 -9.75 15.44
N LYS A 404 19.11 -9.90 16.18
CA LYS A 404 19.74 -8.83 16.94
C LYS A 404 20.16 -7.67 16.05
N ARG A 405 20.83 -7.96 14.92
CA ARG A 405 21.30 -6.95 13.96
C ARG A 405 20.15 -6.20 13.30
N LEU A 406 19.15 -6.91 12.77
CA LEU A 406 18.01 -6.28 12.08
C LEU A 406 17.13 -5.49 13.06
N LYS A 407 16.95 -5.97 14.29
CA LYS A 407 16.28 -5.22 15.34
C LYS A 407 17.03 -3.92 15.64
N ALA A 408 18.35 -3.98 15.86
CA ALA A 408 19.16 -2.80 16.13
C ALA A 408 19.08 -1.79 14.98
N HIS A 409 19.16 -2.26 13.74
CA HIS A 409 19.06 -1.41 12.54
C HIS A 409 17.67 -0.76 12.43
N LEU A 410 16.60 -1.54 12.57
CA LEU A 410 15.23 -1.00 12.57
C LEU A 410 15.08 0.10 13.62
N PHE A 411 15.44 -0.16 14.88
CA PHE A 411 15.25 0.80 15.97
C PHE A 411 16.15 2.05 15.82
N ALA A 412 17.34 1.92 15.23
CA ALA A 412 18.17 3.08 14.91
C ALA A 412 17.49 4.00 13.89
N GLU A 413 16.92 3.43 12.83
CA GLU A 413 16.19 4.20 11.81
C GLU A 413 14.88 4.79 12.34
N LEU A 414 14.14 4.05 13.16
CA LEU A 414 12.93 4.56 13.81
C LEU A 414 13.24 5.73 14.76
N LYS A 415 14.36 5.67 15.50
CA LYS A 415 14.84 6.78 16.34
C LYS A 415 15.24 7.97 15.47
N LYS A 416 16.01 7.76 14.41
CA LYS A 416 16.43 8.79 13.45
C LYS A 416 15.25 9.51 12.79
N THR A 417 14.16 8.78 12.54
CA THR A 417 12.94 9.31 11.91
C THR A 417 11.87 9.76 12.91
N ASN A 418 12.23 9.87 14.20
CA ASN A 418 11.34 10.31 15.28
C ASN A 418 10.03 9.52 15.39
N ASP A 419 10.09 8.20 15.26
CA ASP A 419 8.90 7.36 15.42
C ASP A 419 8.33 7.47 16.84
N PRO A 420 7.04 7.83 17.02
CA PRO A 420 6.39 7.92 18.33
C PRO A 420 6.48 6.63 19.16
N ARG A 421 6.45 5.44 18.52
CA ARG A 421 6.57 4.14 19.20
C ARG A 421 7.94 3.92 19.83
N VAL A 422 8.98 4.61 19.37
CA VAL A 422 10.35 4.55 19.89
C VAL A 422 10.70 5.77 20.76
N THR A 423 10.05 6.91 20.53
CA THR A 423 10.27 8.17 21.27
C THR A 423 9.30 8.38 22.45
N GLY A 424 8.43 7.41 22.76
CA GLY A 424 7.58 7.41 23.95
C GLY A 424 6.17 7.98 23.76
N LYS A 425 5.77 8.37 22.54
CA LYS A 425 4.43 8.90 22.21
C LYS A 425 3.53 7.90 21.46
N GLY A 426 3.98 6.67 21.30
CA GLY A 426 3.27 5.61 20.58
C GLY A 426 1.81 5.40 21.00
N PRO A 427 1.48 5.39 22.31
CA PRO A 427 0.10 5.25 22.76
C PRO A 427 -0.86 6.36 22.27
N ASP A 428 -0.37 7.50 21.81
CA ASP A 428 -1.23 8.59 21.32
C ASP A 428 -1.95 8.20 20.01
N PHE A 429 -1.41 7.25 19.24
CA PHE A 429 -2.10 6.72 18.06
C PHE A 429 -3.46 6.11 18.38
N ASP A 430 -3.61 5.51 19.56
CA ASP A 430 -4.88 4.89 19.97
C ASP A 430 -5.92 5.96 20.35
N LYS A 431 -5.49 7.19 20.68
CA LYS A 431 -6.35 8.29 21.13
C LYS A 431 -6.95 9.13 20.00
N PHE A 432 -6.34 9.13 18.81
CA PHE A 432 -6.88 9.87 17.67
C PHE A 432 -8.31 9.40 17.34
N PRO A 433 -9.18 10.27 16.82
CA PRO A 433 -10.54 9.88 16.46
C PRO A 433 -10.53 8.85 15.31
N TYR A 434 -11.51 7.95 15.34
CA TYR A 434 -11.83 7.03 14.24
C TYR A 434 -13.19 7.40 13.66
N LEU A 435 -13.24 7.67 12.35
CA LEU A 435 -14.42 8.22 11.68
C LEU A 435 -15.15 7.18 10.80
N GLY A 436 -14.69 5.92 10.83
CA GLY A 436 -15.13 4.88 9.92
C GLY A 436 -16.08 3.87 10.53
N GLY A 437 -16.59 2.98 9.68
CA GLY A 437 -17.20 1.71 10.09
C GLY A 437 -16.16 0.60 10.25
N ALA A 438 -16.63 -0.64 10.37
CA ALA A 438 -15.77 -1.82 10.38
C ALA A 438 -16.44 -2.95 9.59
N PRO A 439 -15.67 -3.81 8.89
CA PRO A 439 -16.20 -5.08 8.37
C PRO A 439 -16.94 -5.84 9.47
N LYS A 440 -18.19 -6.19 9.19
CA LYS A 440 -19.08 -6.86 10.15
C LYS A 440 -19.06 -8.36 9.97
N PHE A 441 -19.32 -9.09 11.05
CA PHE A 441 -19.65 -10.51 10.95
C PHE A 441 -20.84 -10.68 9.99
N PRO A 442 -20.76 -11.57 8.98
CA PRO A 442 -21.91 -11.88 8.14
C PRO A 442 -22.97 -12.53 9.03
N GLY A 443 -24.02 -11.77 9.38
CA GLY A 443 -25.20 -12.35 10.02
C GLY A 443 -25.79 -13.41 9.09
N ARG A 444 -26.25 -14.52 9.67
CA ARG A 444 -27.13 -15.45 8.95
C ARG A 444 -28.48 -14.82 8.70
#